data_AF-A0A850WL41-F1
#
_entry.id   AF-A0A850WL41-F1
#
_cell.length_a   1.000
_cell.length_b   1.000
_cell.length_c   1.000
_cell.angle_alpha   90.00
_cell.angle_beta   90.00
_cell.angle_gamma   90.00
#
_symmetry.space_group_name_H-M   'P 1'
#
loop_
_entity.id
_entity.type
_entity.pdbx_description
1 polymer ?
#
loop_
_entity_poly.entity_id
_entity_poly.type
_entity_poly.pdbx_seq_one_letter_code
_entity_poly.pdbx_strand_id
1 'polypeptide(L)'
;YAREIGIDPEKEPELLWLAKEGIVAPLPPDWKPCQNTDGEIYYFNFANGKSLWEHPSDERYKELVIQEREKLRALGSLKKEKKKKEKKEKKEKK
;
A
#
# COMPACT_ATOMS: atom_id res chain seq x y z
N TYR A 1 -7.56 7.42 -1.29
CA TYR A 1 -6.76 6.29 -0.77
C TYR A 1 -5.66 5.77 -1.69
N ALA A 2 -5.89 4.98 -2.76
CA ALA A 2 -4.77 4.42 -3.54
C ALA A 2 -3.76 5.49 -4.02
N ARG A 3 -4.26 6.59 -4.58
CA ARG A 3 -3.46 7.76 -4.97
C ARG A 3 -2.83 8.51 -3.77
N GLU A 4 -3.44 8.44 -2.59
CA GLU A 4 -2.95 9.14 -1.39
C GLU A 4 -1.74 8.45 -0.79
N ILE A 5 -1.70 7.12 -0.86
CA ILE A 5 -0.52 6.34 -0.49
C ILE A 5 0.51 6.20 -1.63
N GLY A 6 0.28 6.90 -2.75
CA GLY A 6 1.19 6.94 -3.89
C GLY A 6 1.13 5.74 -4.84
N ILE A 7 0.04 4.95 -4.81
CA ILE A 7 -0.19 3.84 -5.74
C ILE A 7 -0.93 4.34 -6.97
N ASP A 8 -0.35 4.09 -8.15
CA ASP A 8 -1.02 4.24 -9.43
C ASP A 8 -1.87 3.00 -9.76
N PRO A 9 -3.21 3.07 -9.76
CA PRO A 9 -4.09 1.92 -10.01
C PRO A 9 -3.89 1.29 -11.40
N GLU A 10 -3.47 2.09 -12.39
CA GLU A 10 -3.25 1.63 -13.76
C GLU A 10 -1.86 1.03 -13.99
N LYS A 11 -0.84 1.53 -13.28
CA LYS A 11 0.54 1.05 -13.43
C LYS A 11 0.86 -0.10 -12.48
N GLU A 12 0.27 -0.11 -11.29
CA GLU A 12 0.64 -0.98 -10.18
C GLU A 12 -0.60 -1.66 -9.58
N PRO A 13 -1.37 -2.44 -10.40
CA PRO A 13 -2.55 -3.14 -9.89
C PRO A 13 -2.20 -4.20 -8.83
N GLU A 14 -0.96 -4.68 -8.82
CA GLU A 14 -0.43 -5.59 -7.80
C GLU A 14 -0.24 -4.91 -6.43
N LEU A 15 -0.28 -3.57 -6.35
CA LEU A 15 -0.20 -2.84 -5.08
C LEU A 15 -1.58 -2.41 -4.57
N LEU A 16 -2.63 -2.48 -5.41
CA LEU A 16 -3.99 -2.07 -5.05
C LEU A 16 -4.57 -2.77 -3.82
N TRP A 17 -4.10 -3.98 -3.49
CA TRP A 17 -4.52 -4.67 -2.27
C TRP A 17 -4.10 -3.90 -1.01
N LEU A 18 -2.97 -3.19 -1.01
CA LEU A 18 -2.55 -2.31 0.08
C LEU A 18 -3.52 -1.14 0.26
N ALA A 19 -3.96 -0.54 -0.85
CA ALA A 19 -4.96 0.52 -0.79
C ALA A 19 -6.31 0.02 -0.27
N LYS A 20 -6.74 -1.17 -0.73
CA LYS A 20 -7.98 -1.79 -0.25
C LYS A 20 -7.89 -2.13 1.22
N GLU A 21 -6.76 -2.66 1.66
CA GLU A 21 -6.50 -2.98 3.06
C GLU A 21 -6.45 -1.71 3.91
N GLY A 22 -5.87 -0.61 3.45
CA GLY A 22 -5.83 0.65 4.21
C GLY A 22 -7.16 1.39 4.30
N ILE A 23 -8.06 1.22 3.32
CA ILE A 23 -9.45 1.71 3.44
C ILE A 23 -10.24 0.88 4.46
N VAL A 24 -10.00 -0.45 4.49
CA VAL A 24 -10.70 -1.38 5.38
C VAL A 24 -10.04 -1.44 6.76
N ALA A 25 -8.80 -0.96 6.87
CA ALA A 25 -8.03 -0.95 8.09
C ALA A 25 -8.83 -0.19 9.13
N PRO A 26 -9.20 -0.83 10.25
CA PRO A 26 -9.86 -0.11 11.32
C PRO A 26 -8.94 1.04 11.72
N LEU A 27 -9.50 2.25 11.73
CA LEU A 27 -8.86 3.40 12.35
C LEU A 27 -8.33 2.94 13.71
N PRO A 28 -7.06 3.25 14.05
CA PRO A 28 -6.58 2.93 15.38
C PRO A 28 -7.54 3.54 16.40
N PRO A 29 -7.83 2.87 17.51
CA PRO A 29 -8.90 3.25 18.45
C PRO A 29 -8.79 4.70 18.95
N ASP A 30 -7.57 5.25 18.89
CA ASP A 30 -7.25 6.59 19.31
C ASP A 30 -7.56 7.68 18.26
N TRP A 31 -7.93 7.34 17.03
CA TRP A 31 -8.28 8.31 15.99
C TRP A 31 -9.78 8.41 15.79
N LYS A 32 -10.30 9.63 15.79
CA LYS A 32 -11.71 9.90 15.46
C LYS A 32 -11.85 11.00 14.42
N PRO A 33 -12.82 10.88 13.50
CA PRO A 33 -13.21 11.99 12.66
C PRO A 33 -13.90 13.05 13.53
N CYS A 34 -13.37 14.27 13.50
CA CYS A 34 -13.95 15.44 14.10
C CYS A 34 -14.29 16.44 13.01
N GLN A 35 -15.39 17.17 13.18
CA GLN A 35 -15.76 18.25 12.28
C GLN A 35 -15.32 19.57 12.90
N ASN A 36 -14.65 20.42 12.12
CA ASN A 36 -14.34 21.79 12.52
C ASN A 36 -15.57 22.70 12.33
N THR A 37 -15.50 23.90 12.88
CA THR A 37 -16.46 25.00 12.74
C THR A 37 -16.74 25.38 11.27
N ASP A 38 -15.79 25.20 10.36
CA ASP A 38 -15.95 25.39 8.91
C ASP A 38 -16.73 24.25 8.23
N GLY A 39 -17.05 23.18 8.97
CA GLY A 39 -17.72 22.00 8.43
C GLY A 39 -16.78 20.96 7.83
N GLU A 40 -15.47 21.20 7.85
CA GLU A 40 -14.45 20.27 7.36
C GLU A 40 -14.22 19.11 8.33
N ILE A 41 -14.10 17.89 7.81
CA ILE A 41 -13.79 16.70 8.61
C ILE A 41 -12.27 16.50 8.66
N TYR A 42 -11.73 16.44 9.87
CA TYR A 42 -10.33 16.13 10.15
C TYR A 42 -10.24 14.95 11.12
N TYR A 43 -9.10 14.27 11.15
CA TYR A 43 -8.86 13.14 12.04
C TYR A 43 -8.07 13.61 13.25
N PHE A 44 -8.63 13.44 14.45
CA PHE A 44 -7.96 13.78 15.70
C PHE A 44 -7.54 12.52 16.46
N ASN A 45 -6.28 12.48 16.88
CA ASN A 45 -5.73 11.45 17.74
C ASN A 45 -5.86 11.85 19.22
N PHE A 46 -6.68 11.10 19.95
CA PHE A 46 -6.93 11.29 21.37
C PHE A 46 -5.79 10.78 22.27
N ALA A 47 -4.92 9.89 21.78
CA ALA A 47 -3.79 9.38 22.56
C ALA A 47 -2.60 10.34 22.63
N ASN A 48 -2.30 11.05 21.53
CA ASN A 48 -1.14 11.95 21.44
C ASN A 48 -1.50 13.42 21.14
N GLY A 49 -2.79 13.72 20.94
CA GLY A 49 -3.28 15.07 20.67
C GLY A 49 -2.97 15.60 19.26
N LYS A 50 -2.57 14.73 18.32
CA LYS A 50 -2.28 15.14 16.93
C LYS A 50 -3.57 15.23 16.12
N SER A 51 -3.77 16.36 15.45
CA SER A 51 -4.74 16.49 14.35
C SER A 51 -4.04 16.25 13.02
N LEU A 52 -4.69 15.50 12.12
CA LEU A 52 -4.28 15.33 10.74
C LEU A 52 -5.47 15.51 9.82
N TRP A 53 -5.17 16.03 8.63
CA TRP A 53 -6.11 16.03 7.51
C TRP A 53 -6.06 14.70 6.74
N GLU A 54 -4.95 13.97 6.88
CA GLU A 54 -4.69 12.66 6.26
C GLU A 54 -4.94 11.52 7.26
N HIS A 55 -5.25 10.31 6.76
CA HIS A 55 -5.50 9.17 7.61
C HIS A 55 -4.18 8.68 8.23
N PRO A 56 -4.12 8.40 9.54
CA PRO A 56 -2.89 8.03 10.23
C PRO A 56 -2.24 6.74 9.75
N SER A 57 -3.02 5.84 9.16
CA SER A 57 -2.48 4.64 8.53
C SER A 57 -1.84 4.91 7.17
N ASP A 58 -2.11 6.06 6.52
CA ASP A 58 -1.53 6.38 5.21
C ASP A 58 -0.01 6.31 5.21
N GLU A 59 0.65 6.79 6.28
CA GLU A 59 2.10 6.78 6.39
C GLU A 59 2.68 5.35 6.36
N ARG A 60 2.05 4.42 7.09
CA ARG A 60 2.45 2.99 7.06
C ARG A 60 2.25 2.38 5.67
N TYR A 61 1.15 2.70 5.00
CA TYR A 61 0.87 2.17 3.68
C TYR A 61 1.78 2.78 2.61
N LYS A 62 2.16 4.06 2.70
CA LYS A 62 3.19 4.68 1.85
C LYS A 62 4.51 3.90 1.94
N GLU A 63 4.95 3.56 3.15
CA GLU A 63 6.15 2.74 3.35
C GLU A 63 6.01 1.31 2.80
N LEU A 64 4.88 0.66 3.04
CA LEU A 64 4.60 -0.68 2.50
C LEU A 64 4.60 -0.69 0.97
N VAL A 65 4.05 0.35 0.34
CA VAL A 65 4.04 0.52 -1.12
C VAL A 65 5.46 0.60 -1.67
N ILE A 66 6.34 1.37 -1.02
CA ILE A 66 7.74 1.48 -1.42
C ILE A 66 8.44 0.12 -1.30
N GLN A 67 8.24 -0.60 -0.19
CA GLN A 67 8.83 -1.93 0.00
C GLN A 67 8.30 -2.97 -0.98
N GLU A 68 6.99 -3.00 -1.20
CA GLU A 68 6.35 -3.98 -2.07
C GLU A 68 6.70 -3.71 -3.54
N ARG A 69 6.83 -2.44 -3.92
CA ARG A 69 7.35 -2.04 -5.24
C ARG A 69 8.78 -2.50 -5.47
N GLU A 70 9.64 -2.33 -4.46
CA GLU A 70 11.02 -2.80 -4.52
C GLU A 70 11.08 -4.34 -4.59
N LYS A 71 10.27 -5.02 -3.77
CA LYS A 71 10.11 -6.47 -3.82
C LYS A 71 9.58 -6.95 -5.16
N LEU A 72 8.58 -6.33 -5.76
CA LEU A 72 8.06 -6.69 -7.08
C LEU A 72 9.13 -6.52 -8.17
N ARG A 73 9.93 -5.46 -8.08
CA ARG A 73 11.09 -5.26 -8.96
C ARG A 73 12.13 -6.36 -8.78
N ALA A 74 12.41 -6.79 -7.56
CA ALA A 74 13.34 -7.88 -7.26
C ALA A 74 12.78 -9.27 -7.64
N LEU A 75 11.52 -9.54 -7.30
CA LEU A 75 10.82 -10.80 -7.55
C LEU A 75 10.49 -10.99 -9.04
N GLY A 76 10.23 -9.91 -9.77
CA GLY A 76 10.11 -9.94 -11.24
C GLY A 76 11.38 -10.46 -11.92
N SER A 77 12.55 -10.21 -11.31
CA SER A 77 13.84 -10.74 -11.75
C SER A 77 13.97 -12.23 -11.42
N LEU A 78 13.58 -12.65 -10.20
CA LEU A 78 13.56 -14.07 -9.81
C LEU A 78 12.54 -14.92 -10.60
N LYS A 79 11.35 -14.39 -10.87
CA LYS A 79 10.31 -15.06 -11.67
C LYS A 79 10.75 -15.20 -13.13
N LYS A 80 11.42 -14.20 -13.71
CA LYS A 80 12.03 -14.30 -15.04
C LYS A 80 13.12 -15.37 -15.08
N GLU A 81 13.97 -15.44 -14.05
CA GLU A 81 15.04 -16.42 -13.98
C GLU A 81 14.53 -17.86 -13.79
N LYS A 82 13.57 -18.07 -12.88
CA LYS A 82 12.90 -19.38 -12.71
C LYS A 82 12.20 -19.84 -13.99
N LYS A 83 11.47 -18.95 -14.67
CA LYS A 83 10.79 -19.26 -15.94
C LYS A 83 11.77 -19.57 -17.08
N LYS A 84 12.97 -18.96 -17.07
CA LYS A 84 14.05 -19.26 -18.04
C LYS A 84 14.72 -20.62 -17.74
N LYS A 85 14.91 -20.97 -16.46
CA LYS A 85 15.47 -22.25 -16.02
C LYS A 85 14.54 -23.42 -16.37
N GLU A 86 13.26 -23.28 -16.07
CA GLU A 86 12.23 -24.29 -16.35
C GLU A 86 12.05 -24.54 -17.87
N LYS A 87 12.15 -23.49 -18.70
CA LYS A 87 12.10 -23.62 -20.16
C LYS A 87 13.34 -24.29 -20.76
N LYS A 88 14.49 -24.23 -20.07
CA LYS A 88 15.75 -24.87 -20.50
C LYS A 88 15.72 -26.37 -20.15
N GLU A 89 15.29 -26.72 -18.95
CA GLU A 89 15.13 -28.12 -18.52
C GLU A 89 14.10 -28.89 -19.37
N LYS A 90 13.01 -28.24 -19.79
CA LYS A 90 12.01 -28.86 -20.69
C LYS A 90 12.52 -29.11 -22.11
N LYS A 91 13.60 -28.44 -22.52
CA LYS A 91 14.20 -28.57 -23.87
C LYS A 91 15.31 -29.61 -23.93
N GLU A 92 15.92 -29.95 -22.79
CA GLU A 92 16.97 -30.99 -22.69
C GLU A 92 16.39 -32.40 -22.45
N LYS A 93 15.09 -32.49 -22.10
CA LYS A 93 14.39 -33.75 -21.81
C LYS A 93 13.50 -34.25 -22.96
N LYS A 94 13.62 -33.66 -24.15
CA LYS A 94 12.88 -34.00 -25.38
C LYS A 94 13.86 -34.13 -26.54
#